data_AF-A0A7G2LYQ8-F1
#
_entry.id   AF-A0A7G2LYQ8-F1
#
_cell.length_a   1.000
_cell.length_b   1.000
_cell.length_c   1.000
_cell.angle_alpha   90.00
_cell.angle_beta   90.00
_cell.angle_gamma   90.00
#
_symmetry.space_group_name_H-M   'P 1'
#
loop_
_entity.id
_entity.type
_entity.pdbx_description
1 polymer ?
#
loop_
_entity_poly.entity_id
_entity_poly.type
_entity_poly.pdbx_seq_one_letter_code
_entity_poly.pdbx_strand_id
1 'polypeptide(L)'
;MNFDLTEERQMLQDSLRRFLRDKYDTATRNGILESEAGFSADIWNGLAELGVIGALFTEEQGGFGGAGFDIAVVFEELGRAGMVEPLLDSAVLAGGLIADLGSEAQQEHIEALIGGALQLAFAHGEPTSRYDLERVTTTASQNGGDIVLNGRKT
;
A
#
# COMPACT_ATOMS: atom_id res chain seq x y z
N MET A 1 8.03 -24.58 -19.62
CA MET A 1 8.09 -23.27 -18.95
C MET A 1 6.94 -22.46 -19.51
N ASN A 2 6.04 -21.96 -18.65
CA ASN A 2 4.91 -21.14 -19.06
C ASN A 2 5.16 -19.71 -18.58
N PHE A 3 5.07 -18.74 -19.47
CA PHE A 3 5.28 -17.31 -19.20
C PHE A 3 3.98 -16.51 -19.24
N ASP A 4 2.86 -17.16 -19.51
CA ASP A 4 1.55 -16.52 -19.56
C ASP A 4 1.03 -16.26 -18.16
N LEU A 5 0.25 -15.19 -18.01
CA LEU A 5 -0.50 -14.92 -16.78
C LEU A 5 -1.56 -16.00 -16.55
N THR A 6 -1.89 -16.23 -15.29
CA THR A 6 -3.10 -17.00 -14.95
C THR A 6 -4.34 -16.19 -15.34
N GLU A 7 -5.47 -16.85 -15.53
CA GLU A 7 -6.73 -16.19 -15.88
C GLU A 7 -7.12 -15.11 -14.86
N GLU A 8 -6.95 -15.41 -13.56
CA GLU A 8 -7.23 -14.46 -12.47
C GLU A 8 -6.35 -13.20 -12.54
N ARG A 9 -5.05 -13.38 -12.79
CA ARG A 9 -4.11 -12.26 -12.97
C ARG A 9 -4.44 -11.43 -14.19
N GLN A 10 -4.79 -12.09 -15.30
CA GLN A 10 -5.20 -11.41 -16.52
C GLN A 10 -6.47 -10.59 -16.30
N MET A 11 -7.47 -11.15 -15.59
CA MET A 11 -8.70 -10.45 -15.24
C MET A 11 -8.45 -9.24 -14.35
N LEU A 12 -7.58 -9.36 -13.34
CA LEU A 12 -7.18 -8.25 -12.48
C LEU A 12 -6.48 -7.16 -13.30
N GLN A 13 -5.51 -7.54 -14.14
CA GLN A 13 -4.78 -6.62 -15.01
C GLN A 13 -5.73 -5.83 -15.92
N ASP A 14 -6.63 -6.52 -16.62
CA ASP A 14 -7.53 -5.89 -17.58
C ASP A 14 -8.57 -4.98 -16.90
N SER A 15 -9.03 -5.36 -15.70
CA SER A 15 -9.98 -4.56 -14.92
C SER A 15 -9.31 -3.31 -14.37
N LEU A 16 -8.12 -3.45 -13.77
CA LEU A 16 -7.34 -2.32 -13.26
C LEU A 16 -6.93 -1.36 -14.39
N ARG A 17 -6.45 -1.89 -15.51
CA ARG A 17 -6.10 -1.10 -16.70
C ARG A 17 -7.28 -0.27 -17.19
N ARG A 18 -8.46 -0.88 -17.27
CA ARG A 18 -9.68 -0.19 -17.71
C ARG A 18 -10.07 0.91 -16.72
N PHE A 19 -10.07 0.60 -15.43
CA PHE A 19 -10.38 1.56 -14.37
C PHE A 19 -9.45 2.78 -14.43
N LEU A 20 -8.13 2.57 -14.48
CA LEU A 20 -7.15 3.64 -14.54
C LEU A 20 -7.27 4.47 -15.82
N ARG A 21 -7.50 3.82 -16.97
CA ARG A 21 -7.74 4.53 -18.23
C ARG A 21 -8.96 5.45 -18.15
N ASP A 22 -10.03 5.00 -17.49
CA ASP A 22 -11.31 5.72 -17.46
C ASP A 22 -11.36 6.77 -16.35
N LYS A 23 -10.56 6.63 -15.28
CA LYS A 23 -10.62 7.47 -14.06
C LYS A 23 -9.36 8.25 -13.75
N TYR A 24 -8.23 7.95 -14.39
CA TYR A 24 -6.92 8.43 -13.97
C TYR A 24 -6.14 9.06 -15.14
N ASP A 25 -6.69 10.12 -15.72
CA ASP A 25 -5.99 10.90 -16.73
C ASP A 25 -4.96 11.86 -16.11
N THR A 26 -4.16 12.51 -16.96
CA THR A 26 -3.11 13.45 -16.51
C THR A 26 -3.68 14.64 -15.73
N ALA A 27 -4.86 15.14 -16.11
CA ALA A 27 -5.50 16.25 -15.40
C ALA A 27 -5.91 15.84 -13.99
N THR A 28 -6.53 14.68 -13.84
CA THR A 28 -6.91 14.09 -12.55
C THR A 28 -5.68 13.88 -11.67
N ARG A 29 -4.63 13.23 -12.21
CA ARG A 29 -3.38 13.01 -11.48
C ARG A 29 -2.74 14.31 -10.98
N ASN A 30 -2.68 15.34 -11.83
CA ASN A 30 -2.09 16.62 -11.44
C ASN A 30 -2.93 17.32 -10.36
N GLY A 31 -4.27 17.26 -10.47
CA GLY A 31 -5.16 17.75 -9.42
C GLY A 31 -4.96 17.04 -8.08
N ILE A 32 -4.71 15.73 -8.10
CA ILE A 32 -4.39 14.95 -6.89
C ILE A 32 -3.06 15.41 -6.29
N LEU A 33 -2.02 15.59 -7.11
CA LEU A 33 -0.70 16.04 -6.65
C LEU A 33 -0.71 17.45 -6.05
N GLU A 34 -1.60 18.32 -6.53
CA GLU A 34 -1.79 19.68 -6.00
C GLU A 34 -2.70 19.72 -4.77
N SER A 35 -3.40 18.62 -4.47
CA SER A 35 -4.28 18.52 -3.31
C SER A 35 -3.50 18.43 -2.00
N GLU A 36 -4.13 18.88 -0.91
CA GLU A 36 -3.54 18.77 0.43
C GLU A 36 -3.31 17.32 0.86
N ALA A 37 -4.20 16.40 0.45
CA ALA A 37 -4.09 14.99 0.79
C ALA A 37 -2.98 14.28 0.00
N GLY A 38 -2.66 14.74 -1.21
CA GLY A 38 -1.68 14.10 -2.10
C GLY A 38 -2.14 12.77 -2.71
N PHE A 39 -3.37 12.32 -2.44
CA PHE A 39 -4.01 11.14 -3.03
C PHE A 39 -5.53 11.37 -3.19
N SER A 40 -6.21 10.54 -3.99
CA SER A 40 -7.68 10.57 -4.11
C SER A 40 -8.34 9.46 -3.30
N ALA A 41 -9.24 9.83 -2.39
CA ALA A 41 -10.09 8.87 -1.68
C ALA A 41 -10.99 8.06 -2.63
N ASP A 42 -11.49 8.68 -3.70
CA ASP A 42 -12.34 8.01 -4.69
C ASP A 42 -11.56 6.95 -5.48
N ILE A 43 -10.32 7.26 -5.85
CA ILE A 43 -9.44 6.29 -6.53
C ILE A 43 -9.08 5.16 -5.56
N TRP A 44 -8.69 5.50 -4.34
CA TRP A 44 -8.36 4.52 -3.30
C TRP A 44 -9.51 3.54 -3.05
N ASN A 45 -10.73 4.04 -2.88
CA ASN A 45 -11.92 3.20 -2.70
C ASN A 45 -12.19 2.34 -3.94
N GLY A 46 -12.04 2.89 -5.14
CA GLY A 46 -12.18 2.11 -6.38
C GLY A 46 -11.15 0.97 -6.49
N LEU A 47 -9.92 1.17 -6.03
CA LEU A 47 -8.89 0.13 -5.96
C LEU A 47 -9.28 -0.98 -4.96
N ALA A 48 -9.84 -0.62 -3.80
CA ALA A 48 -10.35 -1.58 -2.83
C ALA A 48 -11.54 -2.40 -3.40
N GLU A 49 -12.52 -1.73 -4.01
CA GLU A 49 -13.69 -2.37 -4.63
C GLU A 49 -13.32 -3.32 -5.78
N LEU A 50 -12.27 -3.00 -6.55
CA LEU A 50 -11.72 -3.88 -7.59
C LEU A 50 -10.89 -5.05 -7.04
N GLY A 51 -10.64 -5.10 -5.73
CA GLY A 51 -9.81 -6.11 -5.08
C GLY A 51 -8.31 -5.87 -5.24
N VAL A 52 -7.88 -4.71 -5.75
CA VAL A 52 -6.45 -4.44 -6.04
C VAL A 52 -5.61 -4.48 -4.76
N ILE A 53 -6.15 -3.95 -3.64
CA ILE A 53 -5.45 -4.01 -2.35
C ILE A 53 -5.36 -5.46 -1.87
N GLY A 54 -6.46 -6.23 -1.94
CA GLY A 54 -6.49 -7.64 -1.56
C GLY A 54 -5.55 -8.54 -2.38
N ALA A 55 -5.30 -8.19 -3.65
CA ALA A 55 -4.34 -8.90 -4.50
C ALA A 55 -2.88 -8.77 -4.02
N LEU A 56 -2.58 -7.85 -3.09
CA LEU A 56 -1.26 -7.66 -2.50
C LEU A 56 -1.03 -8.50 -1.23
N PHE A 57 -2.04 -9.25 -0.77
CA PHE A 57 -2.00 -10.09 0.41
C PHE A 57 -2.33 -11.54 0.07
N THR A 58 -1.77 -12.49 0.80
CA THR A 58 -2.09 -13.93 0.63
C THR A 58 -3.48 -14.27 1.14
N GLU A 59 -4.01 -15.44 0.78
CA GLU A 59 -5.29 -15.94 1.32
C GLU A 59 -5.28 -16.04 2.85
N GLU A 60 -4.16 -16.47 3.45
CA GLU A 60 -3.99 -16.53 4.91
C GLU A 60 -4.05 -15.14 5.58
N GLN A 61 -3.71 -14.10 4.82
CA GLN A 61 -3.75 -12.70 5.24
C GLN A 61 -5.10 -12.03 4.89
N GLY A 62 -6.08 -12.78 4.39
CA GLY A 62 -7.40 -12.27 3.98
C GLY A 62 -7.46 -11.67 2.57
N GLY A 63 -6.37 -11.76 1.81
CA GLY A 63 -6.29 -11.40 0.40
C GLY A 63 -6.54 -12.58 -0.53
N PHE A 64 -6.03 -12.48 -1.75
CA PHE A 64 -6.13 -13.55 -2.76
C PHE A 64 -4.92 -13.59 -3.71
N GLY A 65 -3.81 -12.94 -3.34
CA GLY A 65 -2.58 -12.87 -4.12
C GLY A 65 -1.34 -12.78 -3.24
N GLY A 66 -0.60 -11.68 -3.33
CA GLY A 66 0.54 -11.38 -2.47
C GLY A 66 1.87 -12.02 -2.87
N ALA A 67 1.90 -12.89 -3.89
CA ALA A 67 3.17 -13.35 -4.44
C ALA A 67 3.78 -12.32 -5.39
N GLY A 68 5.09 -12.43 -5.65
CA GLY A 68 5.82 -11.45 -6.47
C GLY A 68 5.22 -11.20 -7.86
N PHE A 69 4.60 -12.20 -8.48
CA PHE A 69 3.90 -12.03 -9.76
C PHE A 69 2.60 -11.23 -9.63
N ASP A 70 1.84 -11.42 -8.56
CA ASP A 70 0.58 -10.69 -8.30
C ASP A 70 0.89 -9.21 -8.08
N ILE A 71 1.89 -8.92 -7.26
CA ILE A 71 2.41 -7.57 -7.02
C ILE A 71 2.89 -6.95 -8.34
N ALA A 72 3.66 -7.68 -9.14
CA ALA A 72 4.17 -7.17 -10.42
C ALA A 72 3.04 -6.78 -11.39
N VAL A 73 1.99 -7.61 -11.51
CA VAL A 73 0.83 -7.33 -12.37
C VAL A 73 0.13 -6.04 -11.96
N VAL A 74 -0.08 -5.83 -10.66
CA VAL A 74 -0.67 -4.59 -10.14
C VAL A 74 0.23 -3.40 -10.47
N PHE A 75 1.49 -3.43 -10.03
CA PHE A 75 2.40 -2.29 -10.14
C PHE A 75 2.78 -1.93 -11.58
N GLU A 76 2.72 -2.87 -12.53
CA GLU A 76 2.89 -2.56 -13.95
C GLU A 76 1.79 -1.60 -14.45
N GLU A 77 0.53 -1.86 -14.09
CA GLU A 77 -0.60 -1.00 -14.51
C GLU A 77 -0.61 0.32 -13.74
N LEU A 78 -0.26 0.32 -12.44
CA LEU A 78 -0.08 1.56 -11.67
C LEU A 78 1.00 2.46 -12.30
N GLY A 79 2.15 1.86 -12.65
CA GLY A 79 3.25 2.56 -13.31
C GLY A 79 2.86 3.09 -14.68
N ARG A 80 2.08 2.32 -15.46
CA ARG A 80 1.54 2.73 -16.76
C ARG A 80 0.66 3.98 -16.65
N ALA A 81 -0.16 4.08 -15.61
CA ALA A 81 -1.00 5.25 -15.34
C ALA A 81 -0.25 6.40 -14.66
N GLY A 82 0.95 6.16 -14.13
CA GLY A 82 1.67 7.12 -13.30
C GLY A 82 0.93 7.44 -11.99
N MET A 83 0.19 6.46 -11.45
CA MET A 83 -0.64 6.61 -10.26
C MET A 83 0.19 7.04 -9.04
N VAL A 84 -0.39 7.86 -8.16
CA VAL A 84 0.30 8.43 -6.99
C VAL A 84 -0.26 7.97 -5.64
N GLU A 85 -1.33 7.19 -5.63
CA GLU A 85 -1.94 6.64 -4.42
C GLU A 85 -0.93 5.74 -3.67
N PRO A 86 -0.96 5.73 -2.33
CA PRO A 86 0.12 5.19 -1.48
C PRO A 86 0.06 3.67 -1.33
N LEU A 87 -0.17 2.91 -2.41
CA LEU A 87 -0.28 1.44 -2.36
C LEU A 87 1.02 0.78 -1.88
N LEU A 88 2.18 1.29 -2.31
CA LEU A 88 3.47 0.77 -1.87
C LEU A 88 3.66 0.97 -0.36
N ASP A 89 3.49 2.20 0.12
CA ASP A 89 3.72 2.55 1.53
C ASP A 89 2.70 1.89 2.46
N SER A 90 1.44 1.86 2.04
CA SER A 90 0.32 1.39 2.86
C SER A 90 0.17 -0.12 2.80
N ALA A 91 0.00 -0.71 1.61
CA ALA A 91 -0.32 -2.13 1.49
C ALA A 91 0.92 -3.02 1.53
N VAL A 92 1.94 -2.70 0.72
CA VAL A 92 3.12 -3.55 0.59
C VAL A 92 4.05 -3.43 1.80
N LEU A 93 4.41 -2.20 2.19
CA LEU A 93 5.37 -1.98 3.28
C LEU A 93 4.71 -2.14 4.65
N ALA A 94 3.77 -1.25 5.00
CA ALA A 94 3.17 -1.27 6.33
C ALA A 94 2.22 -2.46 6.55
N GLY A 95 1.34 -2.72 5.58
CA GLY A 95 0.44 -3.87 5.59
C GLY A 95 1.20 -5.19 5.62
N GLY A 96 2.18 -5.38 4.74
CA GLY A 96 3.03 -6.58 4.73
C GLY A 96 3.74 -6.82 6.06
N LEU A 97 4.27 -5.76 6.69
CA LEU A 97 4.92 -5.88 8.00
C LEU A 97 3.97 -6.37 9.10
N ILE A 98 2.74 -5.84 9.13
CA ILE A 98 1.71 -6.28 10.07
C ILE A 98 1.28 -7.72 9.74
N ALA A 99 1.10 -8.05 8.47
CA ALA A 99 0.68 -9.38 8.07
C ALA A 99 1.71 -10.45 8.46
N ASP A 100 3.00 -10.13 8.38
CA ASP A 100 4.09 -11.06 8.71
C ASP A 100 4.40 -11.14 10.22
N LEU A 101 4.29 -10.03 10.95
CA LEU A 101 4.82 -9.91 12.33
C LEU A 101 3.81 -9.38 13.36
N GLY A 102 2.61 -9.00 12.94
CA GLY A 102 1.60 -8.37 13.78
C GLY A 102 1.00 -9.34 14.79
N SER A 103 0.70 -8.83 15.98
CA SER A 103 -0.13 -9.55 16.97
C SER A 103 -1.56 -9.75 16.47
N GLU A 104 -2.31 -10.66 17.09
CA GLU A 104 -3.73 -10.93 16.73
C GLU A 104 -4.57 -9.63 16.64
N ALA A 105 -4.39 -8.72 17.60
CA ALA A 105 -5.08 -7.43 17.60
C ALA A 105 -4.65 -6.51 16.44
N GLN A 106 -3.41 -6.61 15.96
CA GLN A 106 -2.92 -5.83 14.83
C GLN A 106 -3.38 -6.40 13.49
N GLN A 107 -3.69 -7.70 13.43
CA GLN A 107 -4.22 -8.32 12.20
C GLN A 107 -5.58 -7.75 11.79
N GLU A 108 -6.38 -7.22 12.72
CA GLU A 108 -7.65 -6.51 12.41
C GLU A 108 -7.42 -5.31 11.47
N HIS A 109 -6.22 -4.70 11.49
CA HIS A 109 -5.88 -3.61 10.58
C HIS A 109 -5.73 -4.06 9.13
N ILE A 110 -5.39 -5.33 8.87
CA ILE A 110 -5.25 -5.86 7.51
C ILE A 110 -6.60 -5.90 6.81
N GLU A 111 -7.65 -6.35 7.51
CA GLU A 111 -9.01 -6.35 6.95
C GLU A 111 -9.47 -4.93 6.58
N ALA A 112 -9.27 -3.97 7.50
CA ALA A 112 -9.62 -2.57 7.26
C ALA A 112 -8.82 -1.95 6.10
N LEU A 113 -7.55 -2.33 5.95
CA LEU A 113 -6.68 -1.90 4.87
C LEU A 113 -7.12 -2.48 3.52
N ILE A 114 -7.37 -3.80 3.46
CA ILE A 114 -7.87 -4.48 2.25
C ILE A 114 -9.21 -3.87 1.80
N GLY A 115 -10.10 -3.56 2.76
CA GLY A 115 -11.36 -2.87 2.49
C GLY A 115 -11.23 -1.39 2.13
N GLY A 116 -10.02 -0.82 2.14
CA GLY A 116 -9.78 0.59 1.81
C GLY A 116 -10.13 1.58 2.92
N ALA A 117 -10.64 1.13 4.06
CA ALA A 117 -11.03 1.99 5.18
C ALA A 117 -9.83 2.52 6.00
N LEU A 118 -8.67 1.88 5.86
CA LEU A 118 -7.44 2.25 6.54
C LEU A 118 -6.31 2.47 5.55
N GLN A 119 -5.59 3.59 5.68
CA GLN A 119 -4.27 3.78 5.09
C GLN A 119 -3.21 3.74 6.18
N LEU A 120 -2.10 3.08 5.88
CA LEU A 120 -0.95 2.95 6.76
C LEU A 120 0.28 3.62 6.13
N ALA A 121 1.25 3.95 6.96
CA ALA A 121 2.55 4.45 6.51
C ALA A 121 3.66 3.73 7.26
N PHE A 122 4.70 3.33 6.53
CA PHE A 122 5.90 2.74 7.13
C PHE A 122 6.91 3.83 7.49
N ALA A 123 6.76 4.41 8.68
CA ALA A 123 7.54 5.56 9.14
C ALA A 123 8.97 5.17 9.60
N HIS A 124 9.80 4.63 8.69
CA HIS A 124 11.12 4.09 9.02
C HIS A 124 12.25 5.11 8.83
N GLY A 125 12.24 5.88 7.74
CA GLY A 125 13.30 6.82 7.39
C GLY A 125 13.35 8.05 8.29
N GLU A 126 14.57 8.53 8.61
CA GLU A 126 14.76 9.81 9.31
C GLU A 126 15.58 10.79 8.48
N PRO A 127 15.41 12.11 8.68
CA PRO A 127 16.19 13.12 7.97
C PRO A 127 17.72 12.95 8.06
N THR A 128 18.20 12.31 9.13
CA THR A 128 19.64 12.10 9.36
C THR A 128 20.14 10.71 8.94
N SER A 129 19.25 9.77 8.61
CA SER A 129 19.61 8.39 8.23
C SER A 129 20.32 8.34 6.88
N ARG A 130 19.92 9.18 5.91
CA ARG A 130 20.39 9.12 4.51
C ARG A 130 20.25 7.69 3.93
N TYR A 131 21.35 6.96 3.78
CA TYR A 131 21.37 5.57 3.28
C TYR A 131 21.76 4.57 4.38
N ASP A 132 21.90 5.03 5.62
CA ASP A 132 22.17 4.20 6.78
C ASP A 132 20.87 4.01 7.56
N LEU A 133 20.20 2.88 7.32
CA LEU A 133 18.93 2.54 7.94
C LEU A 133 19.05 2.25 9.45
N GLU A 134 20.25 1.93 9.93
CA GLU A 134 20.50 1.66 11.35
C GLU A 134 20.66 2.95 12.16
N ARG A 135 20.94 4.07 11.47
CA ARG A 135 20.99 5.39 12.09
C ARG A 135 19.58 5.90 12.40
N VAL A 136 19.10 5.53 13.59
CA VAL A 136 17.80 5.93 14.14
C VAL A 136 18.01 6.76 15.40
N THR A 137 17.46 7.98 15.41
CA THR A 137 17.47 8.93 16.52
C THR A 137 16.11 9.07 17.20
N THR A 138 15.03 8.59 16.57
CA THR A 138 13.72 8.49 17.22
C THR A 138 13.82 7.55 18.42
N THR A 139 13.43 8.04 19.60
CA THR A 139 13.45 7.26 20.84
C THR A 139 12.04 6.86 21.27
N ALA A 140 11.91 5.68 21.87
CA ALA A 140 10.71 5.23 22.58
C ALA A 140 11.06 5.01 24.05
N SER A 141 10.36 5.68 24.96
CA SER A 141 10.54 5.51 26.41
C SER A 141 9.20 5.16 27.07
N GLN A 142 9.22 4.19 27.97
CA GLN A 142 8.04 3.84 28.75
C GLN A 142 7.78 4.88 29.84
N ASN A 143 6.54 5.36 29.94
CA ASN A 143 6.08 6.24 31.00
C ASN A 143 4.75 5.73 31.55
N GLY A 144 4.79 4.96 32.64
CA GLY A 144 3.62 4.25 33.14
C GLY A 144 3.14 3.18 32.14
N GLY A 145 1.88 3.27 31.72
CA GLY A 145 1.29 2.38 30.71
C GLY A 145 1.53 2.78 29.26
N ASP A 146 2.10 3.97 29.03
CA ASP A 146 2.24 4.54 27.70
C ASP A 146 3.67 4.44 27.17
N ILE A 147 3.79 4.47 25.83
CA ILE A 147 5.06 4.65 25.13
C ILE A 147 5.13 6.10 24.64
N VAL A 148 6.14 6.84 25.09
CA VAL A 148 6.41 8.21 24.63
C VAL A 148 7.44 8.17 23.51
N LEU A 149 7.04 8.62 22.32
CA LEU A 149 7.91 8.72 21.15
C LEU A 149 8.44 10.15 21.00
N ASN A 150 9.74 10.29 20.75
CA ASN A 150 10.38 11.58 20.41
C ASN A 150 11.28 11.39 19.20
N GLY A 151 11.00 12.11 18.10
CA GLY A 151 11.76 12.01 16.86
C GLY A 151 11.02 12.60 15.67
N ARG A 152 11.56 12.41 14.47
CA ARG A 152 10.94 12.83 13.21
C ARG A 152 11.27 11.83 12.10
N LYS A 153 10.24 11.47 11.34
CA LYS A 153 10.33 10.65 10.13
C LYS A 153 10.20 11.51 8.87
N THR A 154 10.66 10.99 7.74
CA THR A 154 10.64 11.65 6.43
C THR A 154 10.28 10.69 5.32
#